data_AF-A0A0A9XCZ9-F1
#
_entry.id   AF-A0A0A9XCZ9-F1
#
_cell.length_a   1.000
_cell.length_b   1.000
_cell.length_c   1.000
_cell.angle_alpha   90.00
_cell.angle_beta   90.00
_cell.angle_gamma   90.00
#
_symmetry.space_group_name_H-M   'P 1'
#
loop_
_entity.id
_entity.type
_entity.pdbx_description
1 polymer ?
#
loop_
_entity_poly.entity_id
_entity_poly.type
_entity_poly.pdbx_seq_one_letter_code
_entity_poly.pdbx_strand_id
1 'polypeptide(L)'
;MHGNSGNRGTGHRIDLYKVLQKNNYHVIAFDYRNYGDSGQAELSEEGTVNDARAIYEWTREKVKGKGPIFFWGHSLGTGISSHLLDDLEMNKTSVVTGLVLESPFNNLKEEIKSYPLAQIWSFLPWFDYFFTSPMYENGLQYESDKHLTRIKTPILILHAEDDVVIPIQLSKKLYERILTSRDSNTVEFKTFPYERHYGHKFIVKDKELPAVLAAFVERSKKQMSSS
;
A
#
# COMPACT_ATOMS: atom_id res chain seq x y z
N MET A 1 -2.83 -6.62 0.78
CA MET A 1 -1.35 -6.63 0.78
C MET A 1 -0.88 -6.11 2.13
N HIS A 2 -0.30 -6.98 2.94
CA HIS A 2 -0.04 -6.70 4.36
C HIS A 2 1.34 -6.05 4.58
N GLY A 3 1.49 -5.32 5.69
CA GLY A 3 2.79 -4.76 6.11
C GLY A 3 3.74 -5.79 6.73
N ASN A 4 4.96 -5.37 7.07
CA ASN A 4 6.06 -6.23 7.54
C ASN A 4 5.81 -6.97 8.87
N SER A 5 4.87 -6.50 9.71
CA SER A 5 4.61 -7.14 11.01
C SER A 5 3.45 -8.14 10.95
N GLY A 6 3.65 -9.34 11.48
CA GLY A 6 2.64 -10.40 11.52
C GLY A 6 2.25 -10.92 10.13
N ASN A 7 1.13 -11.63 10.06
CA ASN A 7 0.63 -12.28 8.83
C ASN A 7 -0.84 -11.89 8.54
N ARG A 8 -1.42 -12.43 7.47
CA ARG A 8 -2.82 -12.21 7.06
C ARG A 8 -3.85 -12.38 8.18
N GLY A 9 -3.57 -13.22 9.18
CA GLY A 9 -4.43 -13.47 10.34
C GLY A 9 -4.29 -12.49 11.51
N THR A 10 -3.49 -11.43 11.38
CA THR A 10 -3.34 -10.45 12.47
C THR A 10 -4.67 -9.71 12.75
N GLY A 11 -5.04 -9.54 14.04
CA GLY A 11 -6.37 -9.09 14.45
C GLY A 11 -6.92 -7.83 13.74
N HIS A 12 -6.16 -6.75 13.66
CA HIS A 12 -6.59 -5.51 12.97
C HIS A 12 -6.91 -5.73 11.48
N ARG A 13 -6.25 -6.69 10.83
CA ARG A 13 -6.51 -7.07 9.44
C ARG A 13 -7.80 -7.86 9.31
N ILE A 14 -8.03 -8.80 10.23
CA ILE A 14 -9.30 -9.54 10.31
C ILE A 14 -10.47 -8.56 10.50
N ASP A 15 -10.31 -7.55 11.35
CA ASP A 15 -11.32 -6.51 11.54
C ASP A 15 -11.57 -5.74 10.24
N LEU A 16 -10.51 -5.44 9.48
CA LEU A 16 -10.64 -4.77 8.18
C LEU A 16 -11.39 -5.65 7.19
N TYR A 17 -11.07 -6.95 7.13
CA TYR A 17 -11.75 -7.89 6.24
C TYR A 17 -13.25 -7.96 6.56
N LYS A 18 -13.63 -7.95 7.84
CA LYS A 18 -15.04 -7.92 8.26
C LYS A 18 -15.72 -6.62 7.82
N VAL A 19 -15.05 -5.47 7.91
CA VAL A 19 -15.59 -4.19 7.42
C VAL A 19 -15.80 -4.24 5.90
N LEU A 20 -14.82 -4.74 5.14
CA LEU A 20 -14.92 -4.88 3.68
C LEU A 20 -16.04 -5.85 3.28
N GLN A 21 -16.17 -7.00 3.96
CA GLN A 21 -17.24 -7.96 3.72
C GLN A 21 -18.63 -7.38 4.02
N LYS A 22 -18.77 -6.59 5.10
CA LYS A 22 -20.02 -5.88 5.41
C LYS A 22 -20.39 -4.85 4.33
N ASN A 23 -19.40 -4.29 3.64
CA ASN A 23 -19.58 -3.44 2.46
C ASN A 23 -19.79 -4.24 1.16
N ASN A 24 -20.08 -5.54 1.26
CA ASN A 24 -20.36 -6.44 0.15
C ASN A 24 -19.18 -6.62 -0.82
N TYR A 25 -17.96 -6.66 -0.29
CA TYR A 25 -16.76 -6.98 -1.04
C TYR A 25 -16.25 -8.39 -0.74
N HIS A 26 -15.76 -9.07 -1.78
CA HIS A 26 -14.93 -10.26 -1.60
C HIS A 26 -13.52 -9.82 -1.18
N VAL A 27 -12.94 -10.50 -0.20
CA VAL A 27 -11.61 -10.21 0.32
C VAL A 27 -10.69 -11.39 0.05
N ILE A 28 -9.57 -11.12 -0.61
CA ILE A 28 -8.49 -12.08 -0.81
C ILE A 28 -7.30 -11.59 0.01
N ALA A 29 -7.03 -12.30 1.10
CA ALA A 29 -5.89 -12.06 1.98
C ALA A 29 -4.92 -13.23 1.86
N PHE A 30 -3.64 -12.93 1.71
CA PHE A 30 -2.57 -13.89 1.49
C PHE A 30 -1.31 -13.42 2.21
N ASP A 31 -0.37 -14.34 2.38
CA ASP A 31 0.96 -14.06 2.93
C ASP A 31 2.01 -14.18 1.82
N TYR A 32 2.96 -13.26 1.79
CA TYR A 32 4.15 -13.37 0.93
C TYR A 32 5.05 -14.50 1.39
N ARG A 33 6.06 -14.85 0.58
CA ARG A 33 7.19 -15.69 1.04
C ARG A 33 7.70 -15.25 2.41
N ASN A 34 8.07 -16.22 3.25
CA ASN A 34 8.53 -16.03 4.64
C ASN A 34 7.47 -15.51 5.64
N TYR A 35 6.20 -15.38 5.26
CA TYR A 35 5.12 -14.98 6.17
C TYR A 35 4.09 -16.10 6.37
N GLY A 36 3.59 -16.21 7.60
CA GLY A 36 2.51 -17.14 7.94
C GLY A 36 2.84 -18.58 7.55
N ASP A 37 2.02 -19.15 6.67
CA ASP A 37 2.18 -20.53 6.20
C ASP A 37 2.95 -20.63 4.87
N SER A 38 3.38 -19.49 4.32
CA SER A 38 4.14 -19.44 3.07
C SER A 38 5.56 -19.98 3.27
N GLY A 39 6.07 -20.66 2.26
CA GLY A 39 7.42 -21.23 2.29
C GLY A 39 8.52 -20.18 2.45
N GLN A 40 9.70 -20.66 2.86
CA GLN A 40 10.89 -19.82 2.92
C GLN A 40 11.48 -19.62 1.54
N ALA A 41 11.89 -18.39 1.24
CA ALA A 41 12.58 -18.03 0.01
C ALA A 41 13.41 -16.77 0.22
N GLU A 42 14.33 -16.48 -0.70
CA GLU A 42 15.10 -15.24 -0.66
C GLU A 42 14.16 -14.01 -0.65
N LEU A 43 14.46 -13.10 0.28
CA LEU A 43 13.71 -11.86 0.45
C LEU A 43 14.24 -10.82 -0.53
N SER A 44 13.43 -10.50 -1.53
CA SER A 44 13.63 -9.38 -2.44
C SER A 44 12.30 -8.70 -2.73
N GLU A 45 12.35 -7.43 -3.14
CA GLU A 45 11.16 -6.67 -3.53
C GLU A 45 10.45 -7.37 -4.68
N GLU A 46 11.19 -7.70 -5.74
CA GLU A 46 10.68 -8.44 -6.90
C GLU A 46 10.04 -9.77 -6.47
N GLY A 47 10.64 -10.47 -5.52
CA GLY A 47 10.09 -11.69 -4.95
C GLY A 47 8.69 -11.49 -4.36
N THR A 48 8.54 -10.50 -3.48
CA THR A 48 7.23 -10.21 -2.86
C THR A 48 6.20 -9.65 -3.86
N VAL A 49 6.63 -8.88 -4.86
CA VAL A 49 5.78 -8.39 -5.95
C VAL A 49 5.31 -9.55 -6.83
N ASN A 50 6.17 -10.52 -7.13
CA ASN A 50 5.82 -11.73 -7.87
C ASN A 50 4.83 -12.62 -7.10
N ASP A 51 4.99 -12.74 -5.78
CA ASP A 51 4.01 -13.44 -4.94
C ASP A 51 2.63 -12.76 -5.02
N ALA A 52 2.60 -11.42 -4.98
CA ALA A 52 1.36 -10.65 -5.16
C ALA A 52 0.77 -10.79 -6.58
N ARG A 53 1.63 -10.83 -7.60
CA ARG A 53 1.23 -11.04 -9.00
C ARG A 53 0.53 -12.38 -9.20
N ALA A 54 1.06 -13.46 -8.62
CA ALA A 54 0.46 -14.78 -8.70
C ALA A 54 -0.99 -14.78 -8.14
N ILE A 55 -1.21 -14.08 -7.02
CA ILE A 55 -2.56 -13.95 -6.44
C ILE A 55 -3.48 -13.09 -7.31
N TYR A 56 -2.98 -12.00 -7.89
CA TYR A 56 -3.75 -11.19 -8.84
C TYR A 56 -4.18 -11.99 -10.07
N GLU A 57 -3.27 -12.76 -10.67
CA GLU A 57 -3.56 -13.60 -11.84
C GLU A 57 -4.58 -14.69 -11.51
N TRP A 58 -4.39 -15.39 -10.40
CA TRP A 58 -5.37 -16.35 -9.88
C TRP A 58 -6.74 -15.70 -9.67
N THR A 59 -6.77 -14.51 -9.08
CA THR A 59 -8.02 -13.77 -8.83
C THR A 59 -8.73 -13.46 -10.14
N ARG A 60 -8.00 -12.95 -11.14
CA ARG A 60 -8.55 -12.65 -12.48
C ARG A 60 -9.14 -13.87 -13.15
N GLU A 61 -8.45 -15.00 -13.05
CA GLU A 61 -8.94 -16.26 -13.58
C GLU A 61 -10.24 -16.69 -12.88
N LYS A 62 -10.28 -16.62 -11.54
CA LYS A 62 -11.47 -17.01 -10.76
C LYS A 62 -12.69 -16.15 -11.05
N VAL A 63 -12.51 -14.84 -11.22
CA VAL A 63 -13.61 -13.94 -11.60
C VAL A 63 -13.89 -13.94 -13.11
N LYS A 64 -13.16 -14.75 -13.90
CA LYS A 64 -13.27 -14.85 -15.36
C LYS A 64 -13.15 -13.48 -16.04
N GLY A 65 -12.25 -12.64 -15.52
CA GLY A 65 -12.06 -11.26 -15.97
C GLY A 65 -13.26 -10.32 -15.74
N LYS A 66 -14.24 -10.71 -14.91
CA LYS A 66 -15.42 -9.90 -14.60
C LYS A 66 -15.27 -9.16 -13.29
N GLY A 67 -15.85 -7.96 -13.24
CA GLY A 67 -15.98 -7.17 -12.03
C GLY A 67 -14.72 -6.37 -11.69
N PRO A 68 -14.86 -5.35 -10.85
CA PRO A 68 -13.75 -4.48 -10.49
C PRO A 68 -12.81 -5.17 -9.50
N ILE A 69 -11.51 -4.98 -9.68
CA ILE A 69 -10.47 -5.44 -8.76
C ILE A 69 -9.85 -4.23 -8.08
N PHE A 70 -9.79 -4.24 -6.76
CA PHE A 70 -9.13 -3.19 -5.98
C PHE A 70 -7.95 -3.78 -5.24
N PHE A 71 -6.84 -3.04 -5.23
CA PHE A 71 -5.70 -3.35 -4.37
C PHE A 71 -5.81 -2.57 -3.06
N TRP A 72 -5.45 -3.21 -1.95
CA TRP A 72 -5.27 -2.58 -0.65
C TRP A 72 -3.89 -2.92 -0.12
N GLY A 73 -3.04 -1.92 0.03
CA GLY A 73 -1.74 -2.02 0.69
C GLY A 73 -1.78 -1.36 2.06
N HIS A 74 -1.14 -1.99 3.05
CA HIS A 74 -0.89 -1.38 4.36
C HIS A 74 0.61 -1.38 4.68
N SER A 75 1.17 -0.24 5.09
CA SER A 75 2.60 -0.11 5.43
C SER A 75 3.49 -0.65 4.28
N LEU A 76 4.39 -1.61 4.51
CA LEU A 76 5.18 -2.27 3.44
C LEU A 76 4.32 -2.73 2.24
N GLY A 77 3.09 -3.19 2.50
CA GLY A 77 2.15 -3.59 1.47
C GLY A 77 1.79 -2.47 0.48
N THR A 78 1.95 -1.19 0.85
CA THR A 78 1.74 -0.05 -0.06
C THR A 78 2.78 -0.05 -1.16
N GLY A 79 4.05 -0.27 -0.83
CA GLY A 79 5.14 -0.38 -1.80
C GLY A 79 4.93 -1.54 -2.76
N ILE A 80 4.64 -2.73 -2.22
CA ILE A 80 4.37 -3.94 -3.02
C ILE A 80 3.20 -3.73 -3.98
N SER A 81 2.08 -3.18 -3.48
CA SER A 81 0.90 -2.93 -4.31
C SER A 81 1.12 -1.87 -5.39
N SER A 82 1.95 -0.87 -5.10
CA SER A 82 2.29 0.21 -6.04
C SER A 82 3.17 -0.29 -7.17
N HIS A 83 4.20 -1.08 -6.84
CA HIS A 83 5.09 -1.70 -7.82
C HIS A 83 4.33 -2.66 -8.72
N LEU A 84 3.56 -3.59 -8.14
CA LEU A 84 2.75 -4.54 -8.93
C LEU A 84 1.81 -3.81 -9.90
N LEU A 85 1.12 -2.76 -9.44
CA LEU A 85 0.19 -2.02 -10.27
C LEU A 85 0.89 -1.28 -11.42
N ASP A 86 2.04 -0.68 -11.15
CA ASP A 86 2.86 -0.04 -12.18
C ASP A 86 3.30 -1.04 -13.25
N ASP A 87 3.83 -2.19 -12.86
CA ASP A 87 4.18 -3.25 -13.82
C ASP A 87 2.99 -3.68 -14.69
N LEU A 88 1.81 -3.84 -14.08
CA LEU A 88 0.60 -4.25 -14.79
C LEU A 88 0.12 -3.19 -15.78
N GLU A 89 0.16 -1.91 -15.41
CA GLU A 89 -0.22 -0.82 -16.30
C GLU A 89 0.78 -0.60 -17.42
N MET A 90 2.09 -0.63 -17.12
CA MET A 90 3.14 -0.46 -18.13
C MET A 90 3.10 -1.60 -19.16
N ASN A 91 2.76 -2.82 -18.74
CA ASN A 91 2.54 -3.95 -19.63
C ASN A 91 1.14 -3.99 -20.27
N LYS A 92 0.27 -3.01 -20.01
CA LYS A 92 -1.12 -2.92 -20.52
C LYS A 92 -1.97 -4.16 -20.19
N THR A 93 -1.72 -4.79 -19.04
CA THR A 93 -2.45 -5.97 -18.55
C THR A 93 -3.29 -5.69 -17.30
N SER A 94 -3.26 -4.45 -16.79
CA SER A 94 -4.03 -4.03 -15.63
C SER A 94 -5.53 -3.97 -15.93
N VAL A 95 -6.32 -4.59 -15.06
CA VAL A 95 -7.77 -4.37 -14.92
C VAL A 95 -8.11 -3.87 -13.52
N VAL A 96 -7.11 -3.35 -12.80
CA VAL A 96 -7.26 -2.84 -11.45
C VAL A 96 -8.05 -1.53 -11.50
N THR A 97 -9.16 -1.49 -10.79
CA THR A 97 -10.11 -0.37 -10.78
C THR A 97 -9.70 0.72 -9.80
N GLY A 98 -8.97 0.38 -8.73
CA GLY A 98 -8.51 1.35 -7.76
C GLY A 98 -7.48 0.78 -6.79
N LEU A 99 -6.69 1.68 -6.20
CA LEU A 99 -5.65 1.38 -5.22
C LEU A 99 -5.92 2.12 -3.91
N VAL A 100 -6.01 1.38 -2.80
CA VAL A 100 -6.06 1.94 -1.44
C VAL A 100 -4.70 1.76 -0.77
N LEU A 101 -4.15 2.86 -0.28
CA LEU A 101 -2.87 2.92 0.42
C LEU A 101 -3.11 3.35 1.86
N GLU A 102 -2.95 2.43 2.80
CA GLU A 102 -3.11 2.67 4.23
C GLU A 102 -1.73 2.84 4.91
N SER A 103 -1.51 3.98 5.54
CA SER A 103 -0.23 4.38 6.12
C SER A 103 0.96 4.20 5.17
N PRO A 104 0.94 4.77 3.95
CA PRO A 104 2.03 4.62 2.99
C PRO A 104 3.25 5.48 3.37
N PHE A 105 4.37 5.12 2.77
CA PHE A 105 5.60 5.90 2.74
C PHE A 105 5.97 6.26 1.29
N ASN A 106 6.77 7.32 1.13
CA ASN A 106 7.16 7.83 -0.19
C ASN A 106 8.14 6.88 -0.90
N ASN A 107 9.20 6.50 -0.20
CA ASN A 107 10.15 5.45 -0.56
C ASN A 107 10.83 4.95 0.73
N LEU A 108 11.35 3.73 0.71
CA LEU A 108 11.89 3.09 1.92
C LEU A 108 13.11 3.86 2.49
N LYS A 109 13.86 4.54 1.62
CA LYS A 109 14.97 5.42 2.00
C LYS A 109 14.54 6.54 2.95
N GLU A 110 13.45 7.22 2.61
CA GLU A 110 12.95 8.35 3.38
C GLU A 110 12.23 7.88 4.64
N GLU A 111 11.57 6.72 4.60
CA GLU A 111 11.06 6.05 5.79
C GLU A 111 12.18 5.82 6.81
N ILE A 112 13.25 5.14 6.40
CA ILE A 112 14.41 4.86 7.26
C ILE A 112 14.98 6.16 7.84
N LYS A 113 15.13 7.22 7.05
CA LYS A 113 15.66 8.51 7.52
C LYS A 113 14.73 9.27 8.45
N SER A 114 13.43 8.96 8.46
CA SER A 114 12.43 9.64 9.28
C SER A 114 12.34 9.10 10.72
N TYR A 115 12.92 7.92 11.00
CA TYR A 115 12.92 7.36 12.35
C TYR A 115 13.81 8.22 13.29
N PRO A 116 13.37 8.53 14.53
CA PRO A 116 14.14 9.33 15.48
C PRO A 116 15.52 8.72 15.81
N LEU A 117 15.59 7.38 15.90
CA LEU A 117 16.85 6.64 16.07
C LEU A 117 17.73 6.69 14.80
N ALA A 118 17.16 6.86 13.61
CA ALA A 118 17.95 7.08 12.41
C ALA A 118 18.47 8.52 12.34
N GLN A 119 17.69 9.52 12.74
CA GLN A 119 18.12 10.93 12.77
C GLN A 119 19.20 11.21 13.82
N ILE A 120 19.15 10.53 14.96
CA ILE A 120 20.19 10.63 16.00
C ILE A 120 21.50 9.96 15.55
N TRP A 121 21.46 8.98 14.64
CA TRP A 121 22.64 8.20 14.24
C TRP A 121 23.05 8.42 12.78
N SER A 122 22.33 9.25 12.02
CA SER A 122 22.55 9.52 10.59
C SER A 122 23.84 10.29 10.30
N PHE A 123 24.49 10.86 11.31
CA PHE A 123 25.80 11.50 11.17
C PHE A 123 26.97 10.50 11.27
N LEU A 124 26.70 9.23 11.62
CA LEU A 124 27.72 8.21 11.77
C LEU A 124 27.90 7.45 10.43
N PRO A 125 29.11 7.41 9.85
CA PRO A 125 29.37 6.82 8.53
C PRO A 125 28.98 5.33 8.40
N TRP A 126 28.82 4.64 9.53
CA TRP A 126 28.51 3.21 9.60
C TRP A 126 27.00 2.90 9.55
N PHE A 127 26.13 3.88 9.79
CA PHE A 127 24.67 3.68 9.77
C PHE A 127 24.17 3.33 8.37
N ASP A 128 24.69 4.03 7.36
CA ASP A 128 24.39 3.75 5.96
C ASP A 128 24.83 2.32 5.57
N TYR A 129 26.02 1.88 6.04
CA TYR A 129 26.60 0.57 5.75
C TYR A 129 25.82 -0.63 6.33
N PHE A 130 25.14 -0.50 7.48
CA PHE A 130 24.44 -1.62 8.13
C PHE A 130 22.92 -1.67 7.87
N PHE A 131 22.27 -0.53 7.59
CA PHE A 131 20.81 -0.48 7.47
C PHE A 131 20.32 -0.07 6.08
N THR A 132 21.05 0.80 5.37
CA THR A 132 20.63 1.24 4.03
C THR A 132 21.32 0.43 2.94
N SER A 133 22.64 0.21 3.02
CA SER A 133 23.42 -0.53 2.04
C SER A 133 22.91 -1.96 1.85
N PRO A 134 22.60 -2.76 2.89
CA PRO A 134 22.09 -4.12 2.67
C PRO A 134 20.67 -4.12 2.06
N MET A 135 19.83 -3.13 2.35
CA MET A 135 18.49 -3.04 1.76
C MET A 135 18.55 -2.58 0.30
N TYR A 136 19.45 -1.66 -0.02
CA TYR A 136 19.73 -1.24 -1.40
C TYR A 136 20.42 -2.32 -2.23
N GLU A 137 21.40 -3.01 -1.66
CA GLU A 137 22.15 -4.10 -2.28
C GLU A 137 21.29 -5.35 -2.49
N ASN A 138 20.26 -5.56 -1.64
CA ASN A 138 19.25 -6.62 -1.83
C ASN A 138 18.00 -6.17 -2.62
N GLY A 139 18.03 -4.97 -3.23
CA GLY A 139 16.96 -4.50 -4.13
C GLY A 139 15.62 -4.18 -3.46
N LEU A 140 15.60 -3.84 -2.17
CA LEU A 140 14.40 -3.46 -1.41
C LEU A 140 14.24 -1.94 -1.38
N GLN A 141 13.84 -1.33 -2.50
CA GLN A 141 13.77 0.14 -2.63
C GLN A 141 12.35 0.69 -2.40
N TYR A 142 11.33 -0.09 -2.80
CA TYR A 142 9.91 0.25 -2.73
C TYR A 142 9.63 1.71 -3.08
N GLU A 143 10.05 2.11 -4.28
CA GLU A 143 10.02 3.48 -4.78
C GLU A 143 8.59 3.88 -5.21
N SER A 144 7.69 3.94 -4.22
CA SER A 144 6.27 4.22 -4.43
C SER A 144 6.06 5.55 -5.14
N ASP A 145 6.90 6.54 -4.88
CA ASP A 145 6.95 7.82 -5.59
C ASP A 145 7.18 7.70 -7.11
N LYS A 146 8.05 6.76 -7.52
CA LYS A 146 8.31 6.50 -8.94
C LYS A 146 7.21 5.67 -9.57
N HIS A 147 6.77 4.59 -8.93
CA HIS A 147 5.70 3.74 -9.46
C HIS A 147 4.38 4.52 -9.59
N LEU A 148 3.98 5.21 -8.52
CA LEU A 148 2.72 5.94 -8.49
C LEU A 148 2.74 7.22 -9.32
N THR A 149 3.85 7.68 -9.88
CA THR A 149 3.81 8.78 -10.86
C THR A 149 3.52 8.30 -12.29
N ARG A 150 3.64 7.00 -12.57
CA ARG A 150 3.44 6.43 -13.92
C ARG A 150 2.04 5.87 -14.14
N ILE A 151 1.36 5.42 -13.08
CA ILE A 151 0.05 4.80 -13.20
C ILE A 151 -1.09 5.83 -13.37
N LYS A 152 -2.25 5.37 -13.85
CA LYS A 152 -3.49 6.16 -14.02
C LYS A 152 -4.64 5.67 -13.15
N THR A 153 -4.53 4.46 -12.59
CA THR A 153 -5.53 3.93 -11.64
C THR A 153 -5.82 4.92 -10.51
N PRO A 154 -7.11 5.15 -10.16
CA PRO A 154 -7.50 5.98 -9.02
C PRO A 154 -6.88 5.52 -7.70
N ILE A 155 -6.47 6.47 -6.86
CA ILE A 155 -5.78 6.19 -5.60
C ILE A 155 -6.57 6.81 -4.43
N LEU A 156 -6.71 6.04 -3.34
CA LEU A 156 -7.14 6.53 -2.03
C LEU A 156 -6.01 6.33 -1.04
N ILE A 157 -5.51 7.41 -0.46
CA ILE A 157 -4.53 7.40 0.61
C ILE A 157 -5.24 7.62 1.95
N LEU A 158 -4.98 6.74 2.91
CA LEU A 158 -5.51 6.77 4.27
C LEU A 158 -4.34 6.88 5.26
N HIS A 159 -4.34 7.88 6.15
CA HIS A 159 -3.25 8.02 7.13
C HIS A 159 -3.74 8.61 8.45
N ALA A 160 -3.37 8.00 9.58
CA ALA A 160 -3.68 8.53 10.91
C ALA A 160 -2.60 9.53 11.35
N GLU A 161 -3.00 10.69 11.85
CA GLU A 161 -2.07 11.75 12.24
C GLU A 161 -1.22 11.39 13.47
N ASP A 162 -1.68 10.41 14.27
CA ASP A 162 -0.96 9.83 15.41
C ASP A 162 -0.12 8.58 15.04
N ASP A 163 0.12 8.33 13.75
CA ASP A 163 1.00 7.25 13.29
C ASP A 163 2.47 7.52 13.65
N VAL A 164 2.94 6.83 14.70
CA VAL A 164 4.32 6.88 15.19
C VAL A 164 5.29 5.97 14.44
N VAL A 165 4.78 5.10 13.56
CA VAL A 165 5.59 4.18 12.76
C VAL A 165 5.97 4.85 11.44
N ILE A 166 4.98 5.40 10.74
CA ILE A 166 5.17 6.13 9.48
C ILE A 166 4.67 7.56 9.69
N PRO A 167 5.58 8.55 9.84
CA PRO A 167 5.17 9.94 9.98
C PRO A 167 4.32 10.39 8.79
N ILE A 168 3.19 11.04 9.07
CA ILE A 168 2.23 11.50 8.04
C ILE A 168 2.88 12.39 6.96
N GLN A 169 4.00 13.06 7.29
CA GLN A 169 4.77 13.87 6.35
C GLN A 169 5.24 13.04 5.14
N LEU A 170 5.56 11.76 5.31
CA LEU A 170 5.93 10.89 4.19
C LEU A 170 4.75 10.62 3.27
N SER A 171 3.56 10.38 3.82
CA SER A 171 2.33 10.21 3.04
C SER A 171 1.90 11.52 2.35
N LYS A 172 2.07 12.68 3.00
CA LYS A 172 1.86 14.00 2.38
C LYS A 172 2.79 14.22 1.20
N LYS A 173 4.08 13.93 1.37
CA LYS A 173 5.06 14.03 0.30
C LYS A 173 4.75 13.10 -0.86
N LEU A 174 4.32 11.86 -0.58
CA LEU A 174 3.88 10.93 -1.62
C LEU A 174 2.66 11.46 -2.37
N TYR A 175 1.65 11.96 -1.66
CA TYR A 175 0.47 12.57 -2.27
C TYR A 175 0.83 13.72 -3.21
N GLU A 176 1.64 14.68 -2.73
CA GLU A 176 2.15 15.79 -3.53
C GLU A 176 2.91 15.32 -4.77
N ARG A 177 3.74 14.28 -4.61
CA ARG A 177 4.49 13.70 -5.72
C ARG A 177 3.57 13.09 -6.78
N ILE A 178 2.54 12.34 -6.38
CA ILE A 178 1.57 11.76 -7.31
C ILE A 178 0.86 12.86 -8.10
N LEU A 179 0.46 13.96 -7.44
CA LEU A 179 -0.21 15.08 -8.09
C LEU A 179 0.62 15.75 -9.20
N THR A 180 1.95 15.57 -9.21
CA THR A 180 2.80 16.12 -10.29
C THR A 180 2.61 15.42 -11.64
N SER A 181 1.96 14.26 -11.71
CA SER A 181 1.86 13.46 -12.94
C SER A 181 0.43 13.12 -13.38
N ARG A 182 -0.59 13.62 -12.68
CA ARG A 182 -2.01 13.34 -12.95
C ARG A 182 -2.94 14.40 -12.37
N ASP A 183 -4.21 14.36 -12.79
CA ASP A 183 -5.28 15.20 -12.25
C ASP A 183 -5.55 14.85 -10.77
N SER A 184 -5.72 15.88 -9.93
CA SER A 184 -6.00 15.73 -8.50
C SER A 184 -7.30 14.99 -8.20
N ASN A 185 -8.28 15.01 -9.11
CA ASN A 185 -9.54 14.30 -8.98
C ASN A 185 -9.38 12.77 -8.99
N THR A 186 -8.20 12.27 -9.37
CA THR A 186 -7.88 10.83 -9.42
C THR A 186 -7.18 10.32 -8.16
N VAL A 187 -6.90 11.21 -7.18
CA VAL A 187 -6.21 10.88 -5.93
C VAL A 187 -6.89 11.54 -4.76
N GLU A 188 -7.42 10.74 -3.85
CA GLU A 188 -7.96 11.22 -2.59
C GLU A 188 -6.95 10.98 -1.47
N PHE A 189 -6.78 11.97 -0.59
CA PHE A 189 -6.01 11.81 0.63
C PHE A 189 -6.87 12.12 1.85
N LYS A 190 -7.21 11.07 2.60
CA LYS A 190 -7.99 11.14 3.84
C LYS A 190 -7.06 10.96 5.03
N THR A 191 -7.01 11.99 5.88
CA THR A 191 -6.33 11.91 7.17
C THR A 191 -7.32 11.63 8.30
N PHE A 192 -6.84 11.00 9.37
CA PHE A 192 -7.60 10.78 10.59
C PHE A 192 -6.95 11.54 11.75
N PRO A 193 -7.67 12.45 12.42
CA PRO A 193 -7.09 13.32 13.44
C PRO A 193 -6.45 12.56 14.60
N TYR A 194 -5.44 13.18 15.23
CA TYR A 194 -4.65 12.59 16.31
C TYR A 194 -5.51 12.07 17.48
N GLU A 195 -6.61 12.76 17.79
CA GLU A 195 -7.55 12.45 18.88
C GLU A 195 -8.33 11.15 18.67
N ARG A 196 -8.27 10.58 17.47
CA ARG A 196 -8.89 9.29 17.16
C ARG A 196 -8.10 8.11 17.70
N HIS A 197 -6.81 8.30 18.00
CA HIS A 197 -5.93 7.27 18.55
C HIS A 197 -5.88 5.98 17.72
N TYR A 198 -5.83 6.13 16.38
CA TYR A 198 -5.81 5.01 15.47
C TYR A 198 -4.38 4.49 15.22
N GLY A 199 -3.39 5.37 15.32
CA GLY A 199 -2.00 5.07 15.04
C GLY A 199 -1.82 4.33 13.72
N HIS A 200 -0.81 3.47 13.67
CA HIS A 200 -0.41 2.81 12.44
C HIS A 200 -1.38 1.73 11.93
N LYS A 201 -2.32 1.23 12.74
CA LYS A 201 -3.02 -0.05 12.47
C LYS A 201 -4.53 -0.02 12.64
N PHE A 202 -5.09 1.04 13.22
CA PHE A 202 -6.48 1.03 13.69
C PHE A 202 -7.40 2.02 12.98
N ILE A 203 -7.03 2.50 11.79
CA ILE A 203 -7.95 3.27 10.90
C ILE A 203 -9.24 2.49 10.66
N VAL A 204 -9.17 1.14 10.63
CA VAL A 204 -10.33 0.24 10.57
C VAL A 204 -11.42 0.51 11.60
N LYS A 205 -11.08 1.09 12.76
CA LYS A 205 -12.05 1.41 13.82
C LYS A 205 -12.87 2.66 13.51
N ASP A 206 -12.52 3.40 12.45
CA ASP A 206 -13.24 4.60 12.07
C ASP A 206 -14.64 4.27 11.54
N LYS A 207 -15.65 4.94 12.10
CA LYS A 207 -17.06 4.70 11.77
C LYS A 207 -17.41 5.17 10.35
N GLU A 208 -16.67 6.12 9.81
CA GLU A 208 -16.90 6.68 8.47
C GLU A 208 -16.11 5.93 7.38
N LEU A 209 -15.14 5.09 7.77
CA LEU A 209 -14.34 4.32 6.81
C LEU A 209 -15.21 3.54 5.80
N PRO A 210 -16.30 2.82 6.19
CA PRO A 210 -17.19 2.18 5.22
C PRO A 210 -17.73 3.13 4.15
N ALA A 211 -18.14 4.34 4.53
CA ALA A 211 -18.69 5.33 3.61
C ALA A 211 -17.60 5.91 2.68
N VAL A 212 -16.41 6.19 3.24
CA VAL A 212 -15.23 6.62 2.45
C VAL A 212 -14.89 5.58 1.38
N LEU A 213 -14.87 4.30 1.74
CA LEU A 213 -14.57 3.21 0.81
C LEU A 213 -15.66 3.06 -0.26
N ALA A 214 -16.93 3.13 0.12
CA ALA A 214 -18.03 3.05 -0.84
C ALA A 214 -17.96 4.20 -1.87
N ALA A 215 -17.70 5.43 -1.41
CA ALA A 215 -17.55 6.59 -2.28
C ALA A 215 -16.37 6.43 -3.25
N PHE A 216 -15.22 5.97 -2.74
CA PHE A 216 -14.05 5.70 -3.57
C PHE A 216 -14.33 4.63 -4.63
N VAL A 217 -14.93 3.51 -4.25
CA VAL A 217 -15.26 2.41 -5.18
C VAL A 217 -16.18 2.88 -6.29
N GLU A 218 -17.25 3.62 -5.96
CA GLU A 218 -18.19 4.13 -6.97
C GLU A 218 -17.55 5.14 -7.92
N ARG A 219 -16.71 6.05 -7.40
CA ARG A 219 -15.95 7.00 -8.24
C ARG A 219 -15.00 6.27 -9.18
N SER A 220 -14.25 5.30 -8.67
CA SER A 220 -13.26 4.54 -9.42
C SER A 220 -13.89 3.72 -10.56
N LYS A 221 -15.04 3.09 -10.31
CA LYS A 221 -15.81 2.39 -11.37
C LYS A 221 -16.25 3.33 -12.49
N LYS A 222 -16.75 4.52 -12.15
CA LYS A 222 -17.18 5.52 -13.15
C LYS A 222 -16.02 5.95 -14.04
N GLN A 223 -14.85 6.21 -13.45
CA GLN A 223 -13.67 6.62 -14.20
C GLN A 223 -13.20 5.53 -15.18
N MET A 224 -13.23 4.26 -14.77
CA MET A 224 -12.86 3.13 -15.63
C MET A 224 -13.86 2.91 -16.78
N SER A 225 -15.15 3.24 -16.59
CA SER A 225 -16.15 3.16 -17.66
C SER A 225 -16.07 4.29 -18.69
N SER A 226 -15.38 5.38 -18.37
CA SER A 226 -15.20 6.56 -19.22
C SER A 226 -13.86 6.59 -19.98
N SER A 227 -13.00 5.60 -19.78
CA SER A 227 -11.68 5.45 -20.44
C SER A 227 -11.71 4.33 -21.46
#